data_AF-A0A9D0TJE5-F1
#
_entry.id   AF-A0A9D0TJE5-F1
#
_cell.length_a   1.000
_cell.length_b   1.000
_cell.length_c   1.000
_cell.angle_alpha   90.00
_cell.angle_beta   90.00
_cell.angle_gamma   90.00
#
_symmetry.space_group_name_H-M   'P 1'
#
loop_
_entity.id
_entity.type
_entity.pdbx_description
1 polymer ?
#
loop_
_entity_poly.entity_id
_entity_poly.type
_entity_poly.pdbx_seq_one_letter_code
_entity_poly.pdbx_strand_id
1 'polypeptide(L)'
;MNTGSMLATGLSARIRSSLCYATVTVGLCLALIIPAQAALWNSTNVQILSGNGFELGADKRTIFTLENALGWKYGDSFFFMDVTDPFDTKDSSLYAEFSPRFSLGSLTGKEMSFGIVKDVMIASNIEMGEGVRGYLLGVGLPLALPGFKFADINLYARKSERDFAPDNTDTGGQITLVWNRPFSLGATKWTFEG
;
A
#
# COMPACT_ATOMS: atom_id res chain seq x y z
N MET A 1 15.82 -0.69 -60.73
CA MET A 1 14.56 -1.29 -60.26
C MET A 1 14.89 -2.33 -59.20
N ASN A 2 14.64 -2.04 -57.93
CA ASN A 2 14.22 -3.07 -56.98
C ASN A 2 13.58 -2.39 -55.76
N THR A 3 12.25 -2.30 -55.78
CA THR A 3 11.40 -1.86 -54.67
C THR A 3 10.69 -3.09 -54.14
N GLY A 4 10.98 -3.51 -52.90
CA GLY A 4 10.14 -4.49 -52.23
C GLY A 4 10.84 -5.31 -51.15
N SER A 5 10.96 -4.79 -49.94
CA SER A 5 11.03 -5.63 -48.72
C SER A 5 10.79 -4.87 -47.40
N MET A 6 9.95 -3.83 -47.37
CA MET A 6 9.64 -3.08 -46.13
C MET A 6 8.15 -3.16 -45.77
N LEU A 7 7.53 -4.35 -45.72
CA LEU A 7 6.13 -4.49 -45.29
C LEU A 7 5.81 -5.75 -44.46
N ALA A 8 6.75 -6.68 -44.24
CA ALA A 8 6.44 -7.96 -43.58
C ALA A 8 6.77 -8.03 -42.07
N THR A 9 7.51 -7.08 -41.51
CA THR A 9 7.99 -7.13 -40.12
C THR A 9 7.11 -6.40 -39.10
N GLY A 10 6.11 -5.62 -39.54
CA GLY A 10 5.24 -4.84 -38.64
C GLY A 10 4.01 -5.59 -38.09
N LEU A 11 3.54 -6.63 -38.79
CA LEU A 11 2.26 -7.28 -38.47
C LEU A 11 2.41 -8.38 -37.40
N SER A 12 3.57 -9.03 -37.30
CA SER A 12 3.80 -10.13 -36.35
C SER A 12 4.06 -9.68 -34.91
N ALA A 13 4.40 -8.41 -34.69
CA ALA A 13 4.65 -7.85 -33.35
C ALA A 13 3.33 -7.43 -32.66
N ARG A 14 2.37 -6.89 -33.41
CA ARG A 14 1.06 -6.45 -32.87
C ARG A 14 0.13 -7.61 -32.50
N ILE A 15 0.31 -8.79 -33.06
CA ILE A 15 -0.54 -9.96 -32.77
C ILE A 15 -0.08 -10.69 -31.50
N ARG A 16 1.21 -10.60 -31.14
CA ARG A 16 1.74 -11.21 -29.91
C ARG A 16 1.40 -10.41 -28.64
N SER A 17 1.21 -9.10 -28.74
CA SER A 17 0.84 -8.27 -27.58
C SER A 17 -0.62 -8.43 -27.17
N SER A 18 -1.54 -8.57 -28.13
CA SER A 18 -2.99 -8.64 -27.85
C SER A 18 -3.42 -9.94 -27.18
N LEU A 19 -2.66 -11.03 -27.37
CA LEU A 19 -2.99 -12.33 -26.80
C LEU A 19 -2.58 -12.45 -25.32
N CYS A 20 -1.60 -11.67 -24.87
CA CYS A 20 -1.12 -11.67 -23.48
C CYS A 20 -2.05 -10.88 -22.54
N TYR A 21 -2.69 -9.82 -23.03
CA TYR A 21 -3.71 -9.08 -22.25
C TYR A 21 -5.01 -9.87 -22.07
N ALA A 22 -5.39 -10.70 -23.03
CA ALA A 22 -6.63 -11.47 -22.96
C ALA A 22 -6.57 -12.61 -21.91
N THR A 23 -5.40 -13.20 -21.67
CA THR A 23 -5.26 -14.31 -20.69
C THR A 23 -5.16 -13.83 -19.25
N VAL A 24 -4.61 -12.64 -19.01
CA VAL A 24 -4.53 -12.04 -17.66
C VAL A 24 -5.90 -11.51 -17.20
N THR A 25 -6.77 -11.09 -18.13
CA THR A 25 -8.09 -10.53 -17.80
C THR A 25 -9.10 -11.60 -17.36
N VAL A 26 -8.95 -12.87 -17.77
CA VAL A 26 -9.88 -13.95 -17.40
C VAL A 26 -9.48 -14.63 -16.08
N GLY A 27 -8.19 -14.68 -15.75
CA GLY A 27 -7.72 -15.27 -14.49
C GLY A 27 -8.08 -14.46 -13.23
N LEU A 28 -8.17 -13.13 -13.35
CA LEU A 28 -8.46 -12.25 -12.20
C LEU A 28 -9.97 -12.22 -11.85
N CYS A 29 -10.85 -12.53 -12.80
CA CYS A 29 -12.30 -12.55 -12.55
C CYS A 29 -12.80 -13.83 -11.87
N LEU A 30 -12.02 -14.92 -11.86
CA LEU A 30 -12.41 -16.20 -11.27
C LEU A 30 -11.95 -16.40 -9.81
N ALA A 31 -11.21 -15.45 -9.23
CA ALA A 31 -10.80 -15.46 -7.82
C ALA A 31 -11.71 -14.61 -6.90
N LEU A 32 -12.75 -13.96 -7.43
CA LEU A 32 -13.53 -12.94 -6.70
C LEU A 32 -14.91 -13.40 -6.19
N ILE A 33 -15.16 -14.72 -6.05
CA ILE A 33 -16.33 -15.19 -5.29
C ILE A 33 -16.01 -15.25 -3.78
N ILE A 34 -15.21 -14.29 -3.28
CA ILE A 34 -15.19 -14.00 -1.85
C ILE A 34 -16.42 -13.13 -1.61
N PRO A 35 -17.40 -13.53 -0.77
CA PRO A 35 -18.49 -12.64 -0.41
C PRO A 35 -17.84 -11.36 0.14
N ALA A 36 -18.15 -10.22 -0.46
CA ALA A 36 -17.71 -8.92 0.04
C ALA A 36 -18.17 -8.81 1.49
N GLN A 37 -17.26 -9.05 2.44
CA GLN A 37 -17.59 -8.89 3.84
C GLN A 37 -17.67 -7.40 4.13
N ALA A 38 -18.77 -7.00 4.75
CA ALA A 38 -18.94 -5.63 5.18
C ALA A 38 -17.80 -5.26 6.16
N ALA A 39 -17.22 -4.08 5.94
CA ALA A 39 -16.33 -3.47 6.91
C ALA A 39 -17.05 -3.37 8.27
N LEU A 40 -16.38 -3.80 9.34
CA LEU A 40 -16.85 -3.58 10.70
C LEU A 40 -16.69 -2.11 11.08
N TRP A 41 -15.63 -1.48 10.59
CA TRP A 41 -15.41 -0.05 10.66
C TRP A 41 -14.58 0.40 9.46
N ASN A 42 -14.75 1.67 9.09
CA ASN A 42 -14.03 2.32 8.00
C ASN A 42 -13.81 3.79 8.35
N SER A 43 -12.65 4.32 7.99
CA SER A 43 -12.32 5.73 8.07
C SER A 43 -11.63 6.15 6.78
N THR A 44 -12.07 7.26 6.20
CA THR A 44 -11.49 7.84 4.99
C THR A 44 -11.10 9.28 5.29
N ASN A 45 -9.92 9.65 4.86
CA ASN A 45 -9.36 11.00 5.02
C ASN A 45 -8.93 11.52 3.66
N VAL A 46 -9.21 12.79 3.40
CA VAL A 46 -8.82 13.48 2.17
C VAL A 46 -8.18 14.80 2.56
N GLN A 47 -6.98 15.04 2.07
CA GLN A 47 -6.18 16.19 2.47
C GLN A 47 -5.53 16.85 1.26
N ILE A 48 -5.25 18.14 1.41
CA ILE A 48 -4.33 18.87 0.54
C ILE A 48 -3.36 19.64 1.43
N LEU A 49 -2.07 19.38 1.27
CA LEU A 49 -1.01 20.00 2.05
C LEU A 49 -0.11 20.76 1.10
N SER A 50 0.24 22.00 1.43
CA SER A 50 1.21 22.79 0.67
C SER A 50 2.28 23.29 1.62
N GLY A 51 3.55 23.10 1.25
CA GLY A 51 4.68 23.37 2.13
C GLY A 51 5.98 23.58 1.38
N ASN A 52 7.05 23.81 2.15
CA ASN A 52 8.41 23.98 1.66
C ASN A 52 9.43 23.20 2.53
N GLY A 53 10.68 23.09 2.08
CA GLY A 53 11.75 22.39 2.81
C GLY A 53 11.70 20.87 2.68
N PHE A 54 11.25 20.34 1.55
CA PHE A 54 11.28 18.90 1.29
C PHE A 54 12.71 18.43 1.00
N GLU A 55 13.17 17.40 1.73
CA GLU A 55 14.52 16.83 1.56
C GLU A 55 14.66 16.06 0.24
N LEU A 56 13.56 15.50 -0.26
CA LEU A 56 13.53 14.72 -1.49
C LEU A 56 12.72 15.44 -2.56
N GLY A 57 13.39 15.81 -3.65
CA GLY A 57 12.81 16.46 -4.84
C GLY A 57 12.68 17.98 -4.71
N ALA A 58 11.60 18.58 -5.24
CA ALA A 58 11.42 20.03 -5.28
C ALA A 58 11.23 20.64 -3.89
N ASP A 59 11.85 21.80 -3.63
CA ASP A 59 11.81 22.50 -2.33
C ASP A 59 10.37 22.83 -1.88
N LYS A 60 9.48 23.14 -2.82
CA LYS A 60 8.07 23.45 -2.56
C LYS A 60 7.21 22.41 -3.24
N ARG A 61 6.20 21.91 -2.51
CA ARG A 61 5.24 20.94 -3.04
C ARG A 61 3.85 21.20 -2.52
N THR A 62 2.89 20.84 -3.35
CA THR A 62 1.50 20.62 -2.92
C THR A 62 1.19 19.14 -3.07
N ILE A 63 0.73 18.49 -2.01
CA ILE A 63 0.40 17.07 -2.01
C ILE A 63 -1.08 16.92 -1.74
N PHE A 64 -1.78 16.24 -2.63
CA PHE A 64 -3.12 15.73 -2.38
C PHE A 64 -3.00 14.31 -1.83
N THR A 65 -3.63 14.03 -0.70
CA THR A 65 -3.57 12.73 -0.03
C THR A 65 -4.98 12.16 0.12
N LEU A 66 -5.15 10.89 -0.23
CA LEU A 66 -6.32 10.08 0.10
C LEU A 66 -5.87 8.93 0.98
N GLU A 67 -6.48 8.76 2.15
CA GLU A 67 -6.21 7.65 3.05
C GLU A 67 -7.49 6.88 3.35
N ASN A 68 -7.35 5.57 3.55
CA ASN A 68 -8.42 4.71 4.00
C ASN A 68 -7.90 3.67 5.00
N ALA A 69 -8.50 3.65 6.19
CA ALA A 69 -8.31 2.62 7.19
C ALA A 69 -9.61 1.82 7.32
N LEU A 70 -9.52 0.49 7.25
CA LEU A 70 -10.67 -0.40 7.23
C LEU A 70 -10.39 -1.62 8.10
N GLY A 71 -11.35 -2.00 8.94
CA GLY A 71 -11.30 -3.27 9.69
C GLY A 71 -12.48 -4.15 9.34
N TRP A 72 -12.22 -5.45 9.19
CA TRP A 72 -13.23 -6.47 8.92
C TRP A 72 -13.04 -7.67 9.85
N LYS A 73 -13.88 -8.70 9.66
CA LYS A 73 -13.91 -9.88 10.53
C LYS A 73 -12.56 -10.59 10.68
N TYR A 74 -11.70 -10.57 9.66
CA TYR A 74 -10.48 -11.37 9.62
C TYR A 74 -9.21 -10.54 9.60
N GLY A 75 -9.31 -9.23 9.81
CA GLY A 75 -8.15 -8.36 9.75
C GLY A 75 -8.49 -6.90 9.50
N ASP A 76 -7.50 -6.19 9.00
CA ASP A 76 -7.58 -4.77 8.70
C ASP A 76 -6.71 -4.43 7.49
N SER A 77 -6.93 -3.24 6.95
CA SER A 77 -6.08 -2.68 5.92
C SER A 77 -5.94 -1.18 6.09
N PHE A 78 -4.77 -0.68 5.76
CA PHE A 78 -4.53 0.73 5.52
C PHE A 78 -4.14 0.95 4.06
N PHE A 79 -4.69 1.98 3.44
CA PHE A 79 -4.34 2.43 2.11
C PHE A 79 -4.08 3.93 2.18
N PHE A 80 -3.03 4.40 1.49
CA PHE A 80 -2.93 5.81 1.18
C PHE A 80 -2.40 6.02 -0.23
N MET A 81 -2.71 7.19 -0.78
CA MET A 81 -2.23 7.64 -2.08
C MET A 81 -1.95 9.13 -2.01
N ASP A 82 -0.75 9.49 -2.42
CA ASP A 82 -0.29 10.85 -2.58
C ASP A 82 -0.16 11.19 -4.07
N VAL A 83 -0.71 12.33 -4.44
CA VAL A 83 -0.44 12.99 -5.72
C VAL A 83 0.35 14.25 -5.40
N THR A 84 1.65 14.22 -5.71
CA THR A 84 2.53 15.38 -5.58
C THR A 84 2.30 16.31 -6.78
N ASP A 85 2.29 17.61 -6.49
CA ASP A 85 2.05 18.73 -7.40
C ASP A 85 0.88 18.47 -8.38
N PRO A 86 -0.33 18.20 -7.86
CA PRO A 86 -1.47 17.71 -8.66
C PRO A 86 -1.99 18.72 -9.69
N PHE A 87 -1.51 19.98 -9.65
CA PHE A 87 -1.87 21.04 -10.59
C PHE A 87 -0.76 21.33 -11.62
N ASP A 88 0.40 20.66 -11.52
CA ASP A 88 1.49 20.75 -12.48
C ASP A 88 1.47 19.54 -13.42
N THR A 89 1.31 19.77 -14.72
CA THR A 89 1.19 18.66 -15.69
C THR A 89 2.53 18.02 -16.06
N LYS A 90 3.66 18.57 -15.61
CA LYS A 90 5.01 18.06 -15.93
C LYS A 90 5.67 17.38 -14.75
N ASP A 91 5.49 17.97 -13.56
CA ASP A 91 6.19 17.53 -12.34
C ASP A 91 5.27 16.76 -11.38
N SER A 92 4.00 16.52 -11.75
CA SER A 92 3.11 15.69 -10.95
C SER A 92 3.58 14.25 -10.90
N SER A 93 3.50 13.64 -9.72
CA SER A 93 3.81 12.23 -9.50
C SER A 93 2.86 11.58 -8.52
N LEU A 94 2.66 10.26 -8.69
CA LEU A 94 1.81 9.46 -7.82
C LEU A 94 2.63 8.45 -7.01
N TYR A 95 2.32 8.36 -5.73
CA TYR A 95 2.78 7.30 -4.85
C TYR A 95 1.61 6.75 -4.05
N ALA A 96 1.56 5.44 -3.83
CA ALA A 96 0.53 4.80 -3.04
C ALA A 96 1.07 3.60 -2.28
N GLU A 97 0.46 3.30 -1.14
CA GLU A 97 0.71 2.07 -0.41
C GLU A 97 -0.60 1.37 -0.02
N PHE A 98 -0.58 0.04 -0.03
CA PHE A 98 -1.65 -0.79 0.47
C PHE A 98 -1.11 -1.85 1.44
N SER A 99 -1.51 -1.72 2.70
CA SER A 99 -1.08 -2.53 3.83
C SER A 99 -2.22 -3.40 4.40
N PRO A 100 -2.62 -4.51 3.76
CA PRO A 100 -3.57 -5.44 4.34
C PRO A 100 -2.89 -6.39 5.33
N ARG A 101 -3.61 -6.71 6.41
CA ARG A 101 -3.21 -7.67 7.42
C ARG A 101 -4.35 -8.63 7.73
N PHE A 102 -4.01 -9.88 8.02
CA PHE A 102 -4.96 -10.95 8.31
C PHE A 102 -4.65 -11.60 9.65
N SER A 103 -5.64 -11.63 10.53
CA SER A 103 -5.58 -12.21 11.87
C SER A 103 -5.56 -13.73 11.82
N LEU A 104 -4.46 -14.36 12.28
CA LEU A 104 -4.40 -15.82 12.38
C LEU A 104 -5.38 -16.34 13.42
N GLY A 105 -5.60 -15.61 14.53
CA GLY A 105 -6.60 -16.00 15.51
C GLY A 105 -8.01 -16.07 14.93
N SER A 106 -8.42 -15.02 14.21
CA SER A 106 -9.75 -14.94 13.57
C SER A 106 -9.90 -15.94 12.43
N LEU A 107 -8.85 -16.19 11.64
CA LEU A 107 -8.88 -17.16 10.54
C LEU A 107 -8.93 -18.62 11.03
N THR A 108 -8.20 -18.94 12.10
CA THR A 108 -8.10 -20.32 12.61
C THR A 108 -9.08 -20.64 13.74
N GLY A 109 -9.72 -19.62 14.32
CA GLY A 109 -10.56 -19.76 15.50
C GLY A 109 -9.79 -20.11 16.78
N LYS A 110 -8.46 -19.95 16.78
CA LYS A 110 -7.60 -20.24 17.93
C LYS A 110 -7.15 -18.95 18.61
N GLU A 111 -6.95 -19.02 19.92
CA GLU A 111 -6.34 -17.93 20.66
C GLU A 111 -4.86 -17.81 20.27
N MET A 112 -4.47 -16.66 19.71
CA MET A 112 -3.08 -16.33 19.34
C MET A 112 -2.49 -15.23 20.22
N SER A 113 -3.21 -14.81 21.26
CA SER A 113 -2.76 -13.78 22.19
C SER A 113 -1.72 -14.33 23.18
N PHE A 114 -0.75 -13.50 23.56
CA PHE A 114 0.23 -13.81 24.59
C PHE A 114 0.86 -12.54 25.16
N GLY A 115 0.90 -12.41 26.49
CA GLY A 115 1.45 -11.21 27.14
C GLY A 115 0.74 -9.93 26.68
N ILE A 116 1.50 -8.98 26.12
CA ILE A 116 0.95 -7.75 25.55
C ILE A 116 0.50 -7.89 24.10
N VAL A 117 0.74 -9.02 23.44
CA VAL A 117 0.35 -9.27 22.05
C VAL A 117 -1.09 -9.76 22.01
N LYS A 118 -1.94 -9.06 21.25
CA LYS A 118 -3.37 -9.37 21.09
C LYS A 118 -3.61 -10.50 20.09
N ASP A 119 -2.77 -10.61 19.07
CA ASP A 119 -2.90 -11.57 17.98
C ASP A 119 -1.58 -11.67 17.20
N VAL A 120 -1.48 -12.66 16.31
CA VAL A 120 -0.43 -12.76 15.30
C VAL A 120 -1.07 -12.61 13.93
N MET A 121 -0.61 -11.61 13.17
CA MET A 121 -1.17 -11.26 11.87
C MET A 121 -0.22 -11.71 10.74
N ILE A 122 -0.75 -12.20 9.64
CA ILE A 122 -0.06 -12.17 8.35
C ILE A 122 -0.15 -10.74 7.85
N ALA A 123 0.98 -10.04 7.73
CA ALA A 123 1.02 -8.66 7.31
C ALA A 123 1.69 -8.54 5.94
N SER A 124 1.16 -7.67 5.08
CA SER A 124 1.82 -7.30 3.82
C SER A 124 1.75 -5.81 3.57
N ASN A 125 2.64 -5.29 2.73
CA ASN A 125 2.55 -3.95 2.17
C ASN A 125 2.96 -3.97 0.70
N ILE A 126 2.20 -3.24 -0.11
CA ILE A 126 2.50 -3.04 -1.53
C ILE A 126 2.71 -1.55 -1.72
N GLU A 127 3.88 -1.16 -2.20
CA GLU A 127 4.23 0.22 -2.51
C GLU A 127 4.25 0.40 -4.04
N MET A 128 3.62 1.46 -4.52
CA MET A 128 3.41 1.75 -5.93
C MET A 128 3.77 3.20 -6.21
N GLY A 129 4.87 3.43 -6.92
CA GLY A 129 5.27 4.76 -7.34
C GLY A 129 5.87 4.76 -8.75
N GLU A 130 6.07 5.95 -9.29
CA GLU A 130 6.78 6.12 -10.56
C GLU A 130 8.23 5.67 -10.41
N GLY A 131 8.60 4.60 -11.13
CA GLY A 131 9.95 4.07 -11.07
C GLY A 131 10.31 3.31 -9.78
N VAL A 132 9.36 3.12 -8.85
CA VAL A 132 9.56 2.36 -7.58
C VAL A 132 8.40 1.41 -7.31
N ARG A 133 8.70 0.15 -6.94
CA ARG A 133 7.73 -0.78 -6.35
C ARG A 133 8.32 -1.42 -5.10
N GLY A 134 7.47 -1.68 -4.12
CA GLY A 134 7.82 -2.41 -2.91
C GLY A 134 6.83 -3.55 -2.68
N TYR A 135 7.36 -4.72 -2.35
CA TYR A 135 6.57 -5.89 -1.95
C TYR A 135 7.08 -6.38 -0.61
N LEU A 136 6.25 -6.27 0.41
CA LEU A 136 6.57 -6.64 1.77
C LEU A 136 5.61 -7.73 2.24
N LEU A 137 6.16 -8.75 2.89
CA LEU A 137 5.40 -9.82 3.54
C LEU A 137 6.05 -10.18 4.86
N GLY A 138 5.23 -10.41 5.88
CA GLY A 138 5.74 -10.59 7.23
C GLY A 138 4.68 -10.83 8.29
N VAL A 139 5.04 -10.49 9.52
CA VAL A 139 4.22 -10.71 10.72
C VAL A 139 3.86 -9.38 11.35
N GLY A 140 2.58 -9.20 11.65
CA GLY A 140 2.07 -8.08 12.43
C GLY A 140 1.70 -8.51 13.85
N LEU A 141 2.00 -7.66 14.83
CA LEU A 141 1.78 -7.88 16.25
C LEU A 141 1.01 -6.69 16.83
N PRO A 142 -0.33 -6.72 16.84
CA PRO A 142 -1.12 -5.73 17.55
C PRO A 142 -0.95 -5.86 19.05
N LEU A 143 -0.77 -4.73 19.74
CA LEU A 143 -0.40 -4.68 21.15
C LEU A 143 -1.52 -4.14 22.05
N ALA A 144 -1.60 -4.69 23.26
CA ALA A 144 -2.45 -4.26 24.36
C ALA A 144 -1.73 -3.25 25.26
N LEU A 145 -1.50 -2.04 24.72
CA LEU A 145 -0.87 -0.95 25.47
C LEU A 145 -1.92 -0.03 26.13
N PRO A 146 -1.80 0.27 27.44
CA PRO A 146 -2.73 1.16 28.12
C PRO A 146 -2.82 2.56 27.50
N GLY A 147 -4.04 3.04 27.25
CA GLY A 147 -4.31 4.36 26.71
C GLY A 147 -4.13 4.51 25.19
N PHE A 148 -3.69 3.45 24.49
CA PHE A 148 -3.65 3.43 23.03
C PHE A 148 -4.96 2.90 22.45
N LYS A 149 -5.47 3.55 21.41
CA LYS A 149 -6.56 3.02 20.59
C LYS A 149 -6.08 1.79 19.82
N PHE A 150 -4.89 1.89 19.22
CA PHE A 150 -4.12 0.79 18.67
C PHE A 150 -2.62 1.11 18.76
N ALA A 151 -1.80 0.07 18.75
CA ALA A 151 -0.34 0.15 18.72
C ALA A 151 0.17 -1.19 18.19
N ASP A 152 0.87 -1.16 17.06
CA ASP A 152 1.21 -2.36 16.30
C ASP A 152 2.67 -2.33 15.88
N ILE A 153 3.28 -3.51 15.82
CA ILE A 153 4.62 -3.73 15.25
C ILE A 153 4.46 -4.67 14.08
N ASN A 154 4.96 -4.30 12.90
CA ASN A 154 5.00 -5.17 11.74
C ASN A 154 6.46 -5.41 11.32
N LEU A 155 6.83 -6.67 11.14
CA LEU A 155 8.17 -7.11 10.74
C LEU A 155 8.07 -7.75 9.36
N TYR A 156 8.76 -7.20 8.38
CA TYR A 156 8.66 -7.62 6.98
C TYR A 156 9.99 -8.09 6.41
N ALA A 157 9.92 -9.10 5.55
CA ALA A 157 10.87 -9.23 4.46
C ALA A 157 10.38 -8.33 3.31
N ARG A 158 11.28 -7.57 2.72
CA ARG A 158 11.03 -6.57 1.69
C ARG A 158 11.78 -6.93 0.41
N LYS A 159 11.09 -6.82 -0.72
CA LYS A 159 11.68 -6.74 -2.05
C LYS A 159 11.30 -5.40 -2.65
N SER A 160 12.30 -4.61 -3.03
CA SER A 160 12.10 -3.34 -3.72
C SER A 160 12.61 -3.44 -5.14
N GLU A 161 11.91 -2.79 -6.06
CA GLU A 161 12.32 -2.66 -7.44
C GLU A 161 12.40 -1.16 -7.79
N ARG A 162 13.47 -0.76 -8.47
CA ARG A 162 13.77 0.64 -8.82
C ARG A 162 14.25 0.71 -10.26
N ASP A 163 13.56 1.46 -11.11
CA ASP A 163 13.87 1.50 -12.56
C ASP A 163 15.08 2.39 -12.89
N PHE A 164 15.47 3.26 -11.96
CA PHE A 164 16.57 4.21 -12.10
C PHE A 164 17.89 3.72 -11.49
N ALA A 165 17.89 2.58 -10.79
CA ALA A 165 19.08 2.03 -10.16
C ALA A 165 19.81 1.08 -11.13
N PRO A 166 21.15 0.92 -11.03
CA PRO A 166 21.88 -0.10 -11.81
C PRO A 166 21.43 -1.53 -11.47
N ASP A 167 21.19 -1.77 -10.18
CA ASP A 167 20.55 -2.97 -9.67
C ASP A 167 19.07 -2.68 -9.45
N ASN A 168 18.25 -3.14 -10.40
CA ASN A 168 16.82 -2.83 -10.41
C ASN A 168 16.02 -3.54 -9.31
N THR A 169 16.65 -4.40 -8.50
CA THR A 169 16.02 -5.15 -7.43
C THR A 169 16.91 -5.17 -6.19
N ASP A 170 16.29 -4.98 -5.03
CA ASP A 170 16.91 -4.96 -3.71
C ASP A 170 16.06 -5.75 -2.71
N THR A 171 16.67 -6.37 -1.70
CA THR A 171 15.97 -7.16 -0.68
C THR A 171 16.47 -6.82 0.70
N GLY A 172 15.57 -6.74 1.68
CA GLY A 172 15.95 -6.39 3.05
C GLY A 172 14.87 -6.73 4.07
N GLY A 173 15.09 -6.31 5.32
CA GLY A 173 14.09 -6.36 6.38
C GLY A 173 13.54 -4.96 6.66
N GLN A 174 12.27 -4.86 7.05
CA GLN A 174 11.65 -3.61 7.50
C GLN A 174 10.87 -3.83 8.78
N ILE A 175 10.95 -2.85 9.68
CA ILE A 175 10.10 -2.74 10.88
C ILE A 175 9.22 -1.51 10.70
N THR A 176 7.90 -1.70 10.75
CA THR A 176 6.92 -0.62 10.75
C THR A 176 6.21 -0.59 12.10
N LEU A 177 6.25 0.57 12.75
CA LEU A 177 5.51 0.85 13.98
C LEU A 177 4.31 1.71 13.60
N VAL A 178 3.13 1.41 14.15
CA VAL A 178 1.93 2.22 13.92
C VAL A 178 1.19 2.37 15.23
N TRP A 179 0.80 3.58 15.63
CA TRP A 179 0.09 3.80 16.88
C TRP A 179 -0.87 4.98 16.81
N ASN A 180 -1.89 4.93 17.66
CA ASN A 180 -2.79 6.06 17.90
C ASN A 180 -3.14 6.13 19.37
N ARG A 181 -2.85 7.28 19.98
CA ARG A 181 -3.11 7.56 21.39
C ARG A 181 -4.03 8.78 21.52
N PRO A 182 -5.32 8.59 21.79
CA PRO A 182 -6.24 9.71 22.01
C PRO A 182 -6.01 10.38 23.36
N PHE A 183 -6.24 11.69 23.42
CA PHE A 183 -6.24 12.48 24.65
C PHE A 183 -7.23 13.64 24.54
N SER A 184 -7.43 14.39 25.61
CA SER A 184 -8.35 15.54 25.64
C SER A 184 -7.65 16.76 26.21
N LEU A 185 -7.88 17.91 25.57
CA LEU A 185 -7.45 19.22 26.05
C LEU A 185 -8.70 20.09 26.21
N GLY A 186 -9.07 20.35 27.46
CA GLY A 186 -10.34 21.03 27.78
C GLY A 186 -11.54 20.28 27.17
N ALA A 187 -12.33 20.98 26.36
CA ALA A 187 -13.51 20.42 25.69
C ALA A 187 -13.20 19.73 24.35
N THR A 188 -11.94 19.69 23.91
CA THR A 188 -11.55 19.21 22.58
C THR A 188 -10.86 17.84 22.64
N LYS A 189 -11.13 17.00 21.64
CA LYS A 189 -10.53 15.65 21.49
C LYS A 189 -9.35 15.73 20.53
N TRP A 190 -8.23 15.12 20.93
CA TRP A 190 -6.98 15.12 20.18
C TRP A 190 -6.45 13.69 20.06
N THR A 191 -5.62 13.45 19.05
CA THR A 191 -4.86 12.21 18.90
C THR A 191 -3.38 12.54 18.75
N PHE A 192 -2.54 11.66 19.30
CA PHE A 192 -1.12 11.59 18.98
C PHE A 192 -0.89 10.25 18.29
N GLU A 193 -0.42 10.30 17.05
CA GLU A 193 -0.33 9.15 16.16
C GLU A 193 0.95 9.19 15.34
N GLY A 194 1.33 8.03 14.80
CA GLY A 194 2.52 7.82 13.97
C GLY A 194 2.66 6.37 13.55
#